data_AF-A0A7Y0SCR7-F1
#
_entry.id   AF-A0A7Y0SCR7-F1
#
_cell.length_a   1.000
_cell.length_b   1.000
_cell.length_c   1.000
_cell.angle_alpha   90.00
_cell.angle_beta   90.00
_cell.angle_gamma   90.00
#
_symmetry.space_group_name_H-M   'P 1'
#
loop_
_entity.id
_entity.type
_entity.pdbx_description
1 polymer ?
#
loop_
_entity_poly.entity_id
_entity_poly.type
_entity_poly.pdbx_seq_one_letter_code
_entity_poly.pdbx_strand_id
1 'polypeptide(L)'
;ESMNSLGFDVWVPGNHEFNFERSFIDRNLNHFNGAVLSSNIKWESNDVNYIRAFQMFEVEGVKVAVVGLTPSNVPNWEASAPDHFKGLKFEN
;
A
#
# COMPACT_ATOMS: atom_id res chain seq x y z
N GLU A 1 4.32 4.45 -14.81
CA GLU A 1 5.39 4.92 -15.71
C GLU A 1 6.48 5.76 -15.04
N SER A 2 6.27 7.03 -14.64
CA SER A 2 7.39 7.88 -14.16
C SER A 2 8.22 7.29 -13.02
N MET A 3 7.58 6.73 -11.98
CA MET A 3 8.29 6.08 -10.86
C MET A 3 9.09 4.85 -11.31
N ASN A 4 8.56 4.08 -12.27
CA ASN A 4 9.25 2.93 -12.85
C ASN A 4 10.47 3.39 -13.67
N SER A 5 10.32 4.44 -14.48
CA SER A 5 11.42 5.00 -15.28
C SER A 5 12.54 5.60 -14.42
N LEU A 6 12.19 6.11 -13.23
CA LEU A 6 13.15 6.62 -12.25
C LEU A 6 13.77 5.53 -11.37
N GLY A 7 13.30 4.28 -11.46
CA GLY A 7 13.85 3.17 -10.70
C GLY A 7 13.55 3.22 -9.20
N PHE A 8 12.36 3.67 -8.80
CA PHE A 8 11.96 3.62 -7.39
C PHE A 8 11.85 2.17 -6.89
N ASP A 9 12.48 1.87 -5.76
CA ASP A 9 12.47 0.52 -5.17
C ASP A 9 11.19 0.21 -4.38
N VAL A 10 10.63 1.22 -3.71
CA VAL A 10 9.52 1.07 -2.77
C VAL A 10 8.50 2.20 -2.93
N TRP A 11 7.22 1.84 -2.80
CA TRP A 11 6.12 2.78 -2.67
C TRP A 11 5.24 2.39 -1.47
N VAL A 12 4.96 3.33 -0.59
CA VAL A 12 3.95 3.19 0.46
C VAL A 12 2.74 4.03 0.05
N PRO A 13 1.57 3.44 -0.23
CA PRO A 13 0.36 4.21 -0.52
C PRO A 13 -0.06 4.99 0.73
N GLY A 14 -0.27 6.28 0.56
CA GLY A 14 -0.85 7.16 1.56
C GLY A 14 -2.38 7.11 1.52
N ASN A 15 -3.01 8.11 2.14
CA ASN A 15 -4.46 8.22 2.15
C ASN A 15 -5.03 8.64 0.78
N HIS A 16 -4.30 9.46 0.02
CA HIS A 16 -4.80 10.02 -1.25
C HIS A 16 -4.93 8.98 -2.36
N GLU A 17 -4.23 7.86 -2.28
CA GLU A 17 -4.48 6.72 -3.16
C GLU A 17 -5.94 6.24 -3.04
N PHE A 18 -6.54 6.33 -1.85
CA PHE A 18 -7.92 5.91 -1.59
C PHE A 18 -8.99 6.96 -1.97
N ASN A 19 -8.60 8.11 -2.54
CA ASN A 19 -9.56 9.04 -3.15
C ASN A 19 -10.14 8.52 -4.48
N PHE A 20 -9.58 7.44 -5.02
CA PHE A 20 -9.99 6.86 -6.29
C PHE A 20 -10.69 5.52 -6.09
N GLU A 21 -11.47 5.10 -7.09
CA GLU A 21 -12.09 3.79 -7.10
C GLU A 21 -11.07 2.67 -6.89
N ARG A 22 -11.48 1.62 -6.17
CA ARG A 22 -10.59 0.50 -5.82
C ARG A 22 -9.88 -0.12 -7.02
N SER A 23 -10.61 -0.27 -8.14
CA SER A 23 -10.06 -0.82 -9.39
C SER A 23 -8.90 0.00 -9.95
N PHE A 24 -8.93 1.33 -9.78
CA PHE A 24 -7.86 2.23 -10.18
C PHE A 24 -6.63 2.02 -9.31
N ILE A 25 -6.81 1.91 -8.00
CA ILE A 25 -5.73 1.66 -7.04
C ILE A 25 -5.05 0.34 -7.37
N ASP A 26 -5.81 -0.76 -7.41
CA ASP A 26 -5.32 -2.12 -7.68
C ASP A 26 -4.50 -2.17 -8.96
N ARG A 27 -4.97 -1.51 -10.03
CA ARG A 27 -4.23 -1.40 -11.28
C ARG A 27 -2.88 -0.71 -11.08
N ASN A 28 -2.85 0.46 -10.45
CA ASN A 28 -1.59 1.19 -10.26
C ASN A 28 -0.61 0.44 -9.35
N LEU A 29 -1.09 -0.19 -8.28
CA LEU A 29 -0.26 -1.02 -7.40
C LEU A 29 0.38 -2.18 -8.17
N ASN A 30 -0.38 -2.86 -9.03
CA ASN A 30 0.10 -3.97 -9.85
C ASN A 30 1.05 -3.55 -10.99
N HIS A 31 0.98 -2.30 -11.44
CA HIS A 31 1.83 -1.75 -12.50
C HIS A 31 3.16 -1.15 -11.99
N PHE A 32 3.34 -1.01 -10.67
CA PHE A 32 4.60 -0.56 -10.10
C PHE A 32 5.63 -1.69 -10.10
N ASN A 33 6.83 -1.45 -10.64
CA ASN A 33 7.86 -2.47 -10.78
C ASN A 33 8.57 -2.80 -9.45
N GLY A 34 8.57 -1.85 -8.51
CA GLY A 34 9.14 -2.00 -7.18
C GLY A 34 8.20 -2.69 -6.19
N ALA A 35 8.50 -2.58 -4.90
CA ALA A 35 7.65 -3.12 -3.84
C ALA A 35 6.62 -2.09 -3.37
N VAL A 36 5.33 -2.44 -3.44
CA VAL A 36 4.26 -1.68 -2.77
C VAL A 36 4.08 -2.22 -1.36
N LEU A 37 4.24 -1.35 -0.34
CA LEU A 37 4.30 -1.76 1.05
C LEU A 37 3.25 -1.10 1.94
N SER A 38 2.56 -1.91 2.75
CA SER A 38 1.82 -1.45 3.94
C SER A 38 1.49 -2.64 4.83
N SER A 39 1.92 -2.59 6.08
CA SER A 39 1.75 -3.69 7.04
C SER A 39 0.42 -3.68 7.78
N ASN A 40 -0.31 -2.56 7.71
CA ASN A 40 -1.53 -2.33 8.50
C ASN A 40 -2.80 -2.19 7.67
N ILE A 41 -2.74 -2.34 6.33
CA ILE A 41 -3.94 -2.49 5.51
C ILE A 41 -4.24 -3.99 5.38
N LYS A 42 -5.40 -4.41 5.89
CA LYS A 42 -5.82 -5.82 5.92
C LYS A 42 -7.15 -6.01 5.23
N TRP A 43 -7.36 -7.21 4.68
CA TRP A 43 -8.70 -7.66 4.31
C TRP A 43 -9.53 -7.93 5.57
N GLU A 44 -10.73 -7.35 5.64
CA GLU A 44 -11.67 -7.58 6.74
C GLU A 44 -12.12 -9.04 6.85
N SER A 45 -12.06 -9.78 5.73
CA SER A 45 -12.57 -11.16 5.66
C SER A 45 -11.68 -12.19 6.33
N ASN A 46 -10.37 -11.94 6.45
CA ASN A 46 -9.41 -12.96 6.86
C ASN A 46 -8.12 -12.41 7.50
N ASP A 47 -8.01 -11.11 7.76
CA ASP A 47 -6.84 -10.44 8.36
C ASP A 47 -5.52 -10.58 7.60
N VAL A 48 -5.56 -11.07 6.35
CA VAL A 48 -4.39 -11.11 5.47
C VAL A 48 -4.08 -9.69 5.00
N ASN A 49 -2.78 -9.37 4.89
CA ASN A 49 -2.37 -8.08 4.35
C ASN A 49 -2.92 -7.88 2.94
N TYR A 50 -3.43 -6.68 2.69
CA TYR A 50 -3.88 -6.28 1.37
C TYR A 50 -2.71 -6.19 0.37
N ILE A 51 -1.57 -5.70 0.83
CA ILE A 51 -0.32 -5.58 0.09
C ILE A 51 0.85 -6.11 0.92
N ARG A 52 2.05 -6.18 0.34
CA ARG A 52 3.23 -6.68 1.03
C ARG A 52 3.51 -5.83 2.28
N ALA A 53 3.81 -6.44 3.43
CA ALA A 53 4.07 -5.67 4.66
C ALA A 53 5.46 -5.03 4.68
N PHE A 54 6.46 -5.72 4.15
CA PHE A 54 7.85 -5.29 4.14
C PHE A 54 8.61 -5.83 2.93
N GLN A 55 9.70 -5.17 2.56
CA GLN A 55 10.66 -5.63 1.56
C GLN A 55 12.04 -5.82 2.20
N MET A 56 12.68 -6.95 1.92
CA MET A 56 14.09 -7.16 2.27
C MET A 56 14.98 -6.72 1.12
N PHE A 57 16.05 -6.01 1.44
CA PHE A 57 17.13 -5.66 0.53
C PHE A 57 18.45 -6.21 1.08
N GLU A 58 19.37 -6.54 0.19
CA GLU A 58 20.76 -6.79 0.55
C GLU A 58 21.61 -5.65 0.00
N VAL A 59 22.22 -4.89 0.90
CA VAL A 59 23.01 -3.70 0.58
C VAL A 59 24.40 -3.94 1.14
N GLU A 60 25.38 -4.12 0.26
CA GLU A 60 26.79 -4.36 0.63
C GLU A 60 26.97 -5.52 1.63
N GLY A 61 26.19 -6.60 1.44
CA GLY A 61 26.20 -7.78 2.32
C GLY A 61 25.41 -7.64 3.63
N VAL A 62 24.74 -6.50 3.84
CA VAL A 62 23.84 -6.25 4.98
C VAL A 62 22.39 -6.42 4.56
N LYS A 63 21.61 -7.17 5.35
CA LYS A 63 20.16 -7.30 5.14
C LYS A 63 19.42 -6.12 5.78
N VAL A 64 18.66 -5.39 4.96
CA VAL A 64 17.84 -4.24 5.37
C VAL A 64 16.37 -4.58 5.13
N ALA A 65 15.52 -4.38 6.14
CA ALA A 65 14.07 -4.50 6.00
C ALA A 65 13.45 -3.11 5.92
N VAL A 66 12.62 -2.87 4.90
CA VAL A 66 11.76 -1.68 4.81
C VAL A 66 10.33 -2.10 5.12
N VAL A 67 9.73 -1.52 6.15
CA VAL A 67 8.34 -1.77 6.55
C VAL A 67 7.50 -0.55 6.22
N GLY A 68 6.37 -0.75 5.53
CA GLY A 68 5.43 0.33 5.20
C GLY A 68 4.27 0.42 6.19
N LEU A 69 3.76 1.63 6.41
CA LEU A 69 2.54 1.91 7.16
C LEU A 69 1.74 2.99 6.44
N THR A 70 0.44 2.76 6.31
CA THR A 70 -0.52 3.74 5.77
C THR A 70 -1.31 4.33 6.94
N PRO A 71 -1.65 5.63 6.95
CA PRO A 71 -2.44 6.20 8.05
C PRO A 71 -3.72 5.41 8.31
N SER A 72 -3.96 5.01 9.57
CA SER A 72 -5.19 4.28 9.95
C SER A 72 -6.46 5.11 9.84
N ASN A 73 -6.32 6.43 9.66
CA ASN A 73 -7.43 7.38 9.58
C ASN A 73 -8.07 7.49 8.19
N VAL A 74 -7.66 6.68 7.19
CA VAL A 74 -8.27 6.66 5.85
C VAL A 74 -9.80 6.54 5.88
N PRO A 75 -10.42 5.63 6.68
CA PRO A 75 -11.88 5.52 6.72
C PRO A 75 -12.60 6.80 7.19
N ASN A 76 -11.94 7.65 7.97
CA ASN A 76 -12.51 8.91 8.45
C ASN A 76 -12.37 10.03 7.42
N TRP A 77 -11.24 10.09 6.70
CA TRP A 77 -11.03 11.11 5.66
C TRP A 77 -11.82 10.82 4.39
N GLU A 78 -11.98 9.54 4.04
CA GLU A 78 -12.68 9.08 2.83
C GLU A 78 -14.12 8.61 3.15
N ALA A 79 -14.71 9.10 4.25
CA ALA A 79 -16.00 8.63 4.74
C ALA A 79 -17.17 8.85 3.75
N SER A 80 -17.05 9.81 2.82
CA SER A 80 -18.04 10.05 1.76
C SER A 80 -17.99 9.03 0.61
N ALA A 81 -16.93 8.22 0.53
CA ALA A 81 -16.74 7.22 -0.53
C ALA A 81 -16.22 5.88 0.05
N PRO A 82 -16.99 5.22 0.94
CA PRO A 82 -16.55 3.98 1.58
C PRO A 82 -16.32 2.82 0.60
N ASP A 83 -16.92 2.88 -0.59
CA ASP A 83 -16.70 1.88 -1.64
C ASP A 83 -15.25 1.87 -2.18
N HIS A 84 -14.48 2.95 -2.01
CA HIS A 84 -13.07 3.02 -2.44
C HIS A 84 -12.14 2.06 -1.68
N PHE A 85 -12.49 1.74 -0.43
CA PHE A 85 -11.71 0.84 0.45
C PHE A 85 -12.56 -0.31 1.01
N LYS A 86 -13.69 -0.61 0.38
CA LYS A 86 -14.59 -1.69 0.82
C LYS A 86 -13.85 -3.02 1.01
N GLY A 87 -14.12 -3.68 2.14
CA GLY A 87 -13.48 -4.94 2.52
C GLY A 87 -12.06 -4.78 3.06
N LEU A 88 -11.56 -3.54 3.21
CA LEU A 88 -10.30 -3.26 3.88
C LEU A 88 -10.52 -2.59 5.23
N LYS A 89 -9.67 -2.97 6.19
CA LYS A 89 -9.48 -2.25 7.45
C LYS A 89 -8.05 -1.74 7.56
N PHE A 90 -7.89 -0.64 8.29
CA PHE A 90 -6.62 0.01 8.53
C PHE A 90 -6.31 -0.04 10.04
N GLU A 91 -5.32 -0.82 10.42
CA GLU A 91 -4.96 -1.08 11.82
C GLU A 91 -3.92 -0.06 12.33
N ASN A 92 -3.81 0.08 13.66
CA ASN A 92 -2.77 0.90 14.30
C ASN A 92 -1.51 0.08 14.59
#